data_AF-A0A844MX60-F1
#
_entry.id   AF-A0A844MX60-F1
#
_cell.length_a   1.000
_cell.length_b   1.000
_cell.length_c   1.000
_cell.angle_alpha   90.00
_cell.angle_beta   90.00
_cell.angle_gamma   90.00
#
_symmetry.space_group_name_H-M   'P 1'
#
loop_
_entity.id
_entity.type
_entity.pdbx_description
1 polymer ?
#
loop_
_entity_poly.entity_id
_entity_poly.type
_entity_poly.pdbx_seq_one_letter_code
_entity_poly.pdbx_strand_id
1 'polypeptide(L)'
;MKKIVFGVVSCVSLLGVAFPASAQVPQPTGNWVSVTKGDDNSLFQLDRGITRKGPAVGFWMQNWKPDGTRHAWYVVAHCQNKLYQNVKTLRLNTSGQVVASSDIKSNITQARYGYSMMTVIDTACGNVASDPNAAIVQTQLEMLQRARETNAEMINNAFNAAVEMFK
;
A
#
# COMPACT_ATOMS: atom_id res chain seq x y z
N MET A 1 5.78 -22.45 43.30
CA MET A 1 6.15 -21.14 42.72
C MET A 1 5.73 -21.11 41.26
N LYS A 2 4.69 -20.35 40.89
CA LYS A 2 4.22 -20.24 39.49
C LYS A 2 5.10 -19.23 38.76
N LYS A 3 5.89 -19.67 37.78
CA LYS A 3 6.63 -18.78 36.87
C LYS A 3 5.62 -18.12 35.94
N ILE A 4 5.36 -16.83 36.15
CA ILE A 4 4.66 -15.98 35.18
C ILE A 4 5.67 -15.65 34.09
N VAL A 5 5.54 -16.28 32.92
CA VAL A 5 6.32 -15.95 31.74
C VAL A 5 5.66 -14.73 31.12
N PHE A 6 6.28 -13.56 31.30
CA PHE A 6 5.94 -12.37 30.51
C PHE A 6 6.40 -12.61 29.08
N GLY A 7 5.48 -13.11 28.24
CA GLY A 7 5.71 -13.17 26.81
C GLY A 7 5.85 -11.74 26.28
N VAL A 8 7.06 -11.36 25.90
CA VAL A 8 7.30 -10.11 25.17
C VAL A 8 6.55 -10.22 23.85
N VAL A 9 5.38 -9.59 23.78
CA VAL A 9 4.62 -9.47 22.53
C VAL A 9 5.42 -8.54 21.63
N SER A 10 6.26 -9.12 20.78
CA SER A 10 6.96 -8.39 19.74
C SER A 10 5.90 -7.76 18.83
N CYS A 11 5.95 -6.45 18.65
CA CYS A 11 5.05 -5.71 17.77
C CYS A 11 5.90 -4.89 16.80
N VAL A 12 5.49 -4.83 15.54
CA VAL A 12 6.09 -3.89 14.58
C VAL A 12 5.47 -2.53 14.81
N SER A 13 6.29 -1.52 15.10
CA SER A 13 5.83 -0.17 15.38
C SER A 13 6.04 0.72 14.17
N LEU A 14 4.95 1.20 13.57
CA LEU A 14 4.98 2.26 12.56
C LEU A 14 4.45 3.54 13.20
N LEU A 15 5.34 4.51 13.46
CA LEU A 15 5.02 5.79 14.09
C LEU A 15 4.20 5.67 15.40
N GLY A 16 4.60 4.73 16.26
CA GLY A 16 3.93 4.52 17.55
C GLY A 16 2.67 3.64 17.49
N VAL A 17 2.25 3.18 16.30
CA VAL A 17 1.16 2.21 16.16
C VAL A 17 1.74 0.79 16.05
N ALA A 18 1.40 -0.04 17.03
CA ALA A 18 1.85 -1.43 17.12
C ALA A 18 0.97 -2.38 16.28
N PHE A 19 1.54 -3.01 15.26
CA PHE A 19 0.96 -4.14 14.54
C PHE A 19 1.49 -5.47 15.08
N PRO A 20 0.73 -6.57 14.93
CA PRO A 20 1.21 -7.90 15.31
C PRO A 20 2.61 -8.16 14.72
N ALA A 21 3.51 -8.77 15.52
CA ALA A 21 4.78 -9.26 14.98
C ALA A 21 4.53 -10.18 13.77
N SER A 22 5.58 -10.37 12.96
CA SER A 22 5.60 -11.25 11.79
C SER A 22 5.02 -12.66 12.06
N ALA A 23 5.18 -13.18 13.29
CA ALA A 23 4.65 -14.46 13.76
C ALA A 23 3.11 -14.50 13.87
N GLN A 24 2.43 -13.35 14.01
CA GLN A 24 0.99 -13.21 14.22
C GLN A 24 0.27 -12.48 13.07
N VAL A 25 0.96 -12.28 11.94
CA VAL A 25 0.36 -11.73 10.72
C VAL A 25 -0.80 -12.65 10.28
N PRO A 26 -2.02 -12.11 10.09
CA PRO A 26 -3.15 -12.90 9.61
C PRO A 26 -2.83 -13.53 8.24
N GLN A 27 -3.35 -14.71 7.93
CA GLN A 27 -3.20 -15.27 6.59
C GLN A 27 -4.05 -14.48 5.58
N PRO A 28 -3.64 -14.41 4.29
CA PRO A 28 -4.48 -13.81 3.26
C PRO A 28 -5.80 -14.59 3.14
N THR A 29 -6.90 -13.89 2.89
CA THR A 29 -8.22 -14.53 2.73
C THR A 29 -8.36 -15.27 1.41
N GLY A 30 -7.51 -14.95 0.44
CA GLY A 30 -7.57 -15.48 -0.92
C GLY A 30 -8.47 -14.66 -1.85
N ASN A 31 -9.13 -13.62 -1.33
CA ASN A 31 -9.99 -12.72 -2.09
C ASN A 31 -9.18 -11.54 -2.60
N TRP A 32 -8.48 -11.75 -3.70
CA TRP A 32 -7.60 -10.77 -4.32
C TRP A 32 -8.35 -9.84 -5.28
N VAL A 33 -8.10 -8.54 -5.19
CA VAL A 33 -8.65 -7.51 -6.09
C VAL A 33 -7.50 -6.82 -6.80
N SER A 34 -7.54 -6.74 -8.13
CA SER A 34 -6.55 -5.99 -8.90
C SER A 34 -6.71 -4.49 -8.64
N VAL A 35 -5.59 -3.83 -8.31
CA VAL A 35 -5.55 -2.41 -7.96
C VAL A 35 -4.87 -1.59 -9.05
N THR A 36 -3.70 -2.05 -9.49
CA THR A 36 -2.89 -1.34 -10.50
C THR A 36 -2.03 -2.32 -11.26
N LYS A 37 -1.51 -1.89 -12.41
CA LYS A 37 -0.58 -2.64 -13.25
C LYS A 37 0.81 -2.01 -13.14
N GLY A 38 1.83 -2.85 -13.00
CA GLY A 38 3.23 -2.44 -13.04
C GLY A 38 3.75 -2.31 -14.48
N ASP A 39 4.92 -1.67 -14.60
CA ASP A 39 5.58 -1.45 -15.90
C ASP A 39 5.98 -2.76 -16.59
N ASP A 40 6.23 -3.82 -15.82
CA ASP A 40 6.55 -5.18 -16.29
C ASP A 40 5.30 -6.01 -16.65
N ASN A 41 4.15 -5.35 -16.83
CA ASN A 41 2.83 -5.95 -17.01
C ASN A 41 2.32 -6.78 -15.82
N SER A 42 2.98 -6.75 -14.67
CA SER A 42 2.46 -7.41 -13.48
C SER A 42 1.18 -6.75 -12.97
N LEU A 43 0.28 -7.55 -12.42
CA LEU A 43 -0.91 -7.07 -11.73
C LEU A 43 -0.62 -7.02 -10.24
N PHE A 44 -0.67 -5.82 -9.67
CA PHE A 44 -0.69 -5.64 -8.23
C PHE A 44 -2.10 -5.81 -7.72
N GLN A 45 -2.28 -6.79 -6.85
CA GLN A 45 -3.55 -7.13 -6.26
C GLN A 45 -3.49 -7.00 -4.74
N LEU A 46 -4.62 -6.69 -4.13
CA LEU A 46 -4.77 -6.52 -2.70
C LEU A 46 -5.78 -7.52 -2.16
N ASP A 47 -5.45 -8.18 -1.04
CA ASP A 47 -6.38 -9.07 -0.35
C ASP A 47 -7.40 -8.25 0.44
N ARG A 48 -8.66 -8.67 0.43
CA ARG A 48 -9.73 -7.96 1.15
C ARG A 48 -9.61 -7.99 2.68
N GLY A 49 -8.79 -8.87 3.25
CA GLY A 49 -8.55 -8.99 4.70
C GLY A 49 -7.70 -7.86 5.30
N ILE A 50 -8.11 -6.60 5.11
CA ILE A 50 -7.40 -5.42 5.63
C ILE A 50 -7.63 -5.28 7.13
N THR A 51 -6.55 -5.16 7.90
CA THR A 51 -6.57 -4.87 9.34
C THR A 51 -6.30 -3.39 9.57
N ARG A 52 -7.08 -2.72 10.42
CA ARG A 52 -6.91 -1.27 10.72
C ARG A 52 -6.59 -1.03 12.19
N LYS A 53 -5.69 -0.08 12.45
CA LYS A 53 -5.39 0.40 13.80
C LYS A 53 -5.01 1.88 13.75
N GLY A 54 -5.96 2.75 14.13
CA GLY A 54 -5.78 4.20 14.03
C GLY A 54 -5.47 4.64 12.59
N PRO A 55 -4.45 5.47 12.35
CA PRO A 55 -4.09 5.95 11.01
C PRO A 55 -3.33 4.91 10.16
N ALA A 56 -3.09 3.72 10.71
CA ALA A 56 -2.32 2.68 10.03
C ALA A 56 -3.19 1.48 9.63
N VAL A 57 -2.76 0.80 8.57
CA VAL A 57 -3.41 -0.36 7.97
C VAL A 57 -2.39 -1.46 7.74
N GLY A 58 -2.79 -2.70 7.97
CA GLY A 58 -2.05 -3.91 7.63
C GLY A 58 -2.82 -4.67 6.57
N PHE A 59 -2.18 -5.05 5.47
CA PHE A 59 -2.85 -5.75 4.37
C PHE A 59 -1.88 -6.68 3.65
N TRP A 60 -2.43 -7.70 3.01
CA TRP A 60 -1.69 -8.47 2.02
C TRP A 60 -1.82 -7.83 0.65
N MET A 61 -0.70 -7.75 -0.05
CA MET A 61 -0.68 -7.49 -1.49
C MET A 61 0.06 -8.61 -2.19
N GLN A 62 -0.26 -8.85 -3.46
CA GLN A 62 0.52 -9.72 -4.32
C GLN A 62 0.82 -9.07 -5.66
N ASN A 63 1.95 -9.46 -6.23
CA ASN A 63 2.28 -9.20 -7.61
C ASN A 63 2.05 -10.51 -8.39
N TRP A 64 1.14 -10.46 -9.36
CA TRP A 64 0.91 -11.54 -10.30
C TRP A 64 1.54 -11.20 -11.65
N LYS A 65 2.57 -11.95 -12.00
CA LYS A 65 3.31 -11.78 -13.25
C LYS A 65 2.66 -12.53 -14.41
N PRO A 66 2.90 -12.11 -15.67
CA PRO A 66 2.36 -12.78 -16.86
C PRO A 66 2.78 -14.25 -17.01
N ASP A 67 3.95 -14.62 -16.47
CA ASP A 67 4.47 -16.00 -16.46
C ASP A 67 3.75 -16.91 -15.44
N GLY A 68 2.77 -16.38 -14.71
CA GLY A 68 2.05 -17.10 -13.66
C GLY A 68 2.72 -17.06 -12.29
N THR A 69 3.92 -16.47 -12.18
CA THR A 69 4.64 -16.31 -10.92
C THR A 69 3.88 -15.35 -10.00
N ARG A 70 3.77 -15.71 -8.72
CA ARG A 70 3.05 -14.94 -7.71
C ARG A 70 3.89 -14.77 -6.45
N HIS A 71 4.04 -13.51 -6.04
CA HIS A 71 4.69 -13.15 -4.79
C HIS A 71 3.73 -12.31 -3.97
N ALA A 72 3.55 -12.66 -2.69
CA ALA A 72 2.73 -11.88 -1.78
C ALA A 72 3.58 -11.30 -0.65
N TRP A 73 3.17 -10.13 -0.17
CA TRP A 73 3.78 -9.43 0.95
C TRP A 73 2.70 -8.94 1.90
N TYR A 74 2.97 -9.07 3.19
CA TYR A 74 2.19 -8.37 4.19
C TYR A 74 2.86 -7.03 4.46
N VAL A 75 2.07 -5.97 4.26
CA VAL A 75 2.50 -4.59 4.33
C VAL A 75 1.77 -3.91 5.46
N VAL A 76 2.52 -3.17 6.27
CA VAL A 76 1.97 -2.23 7.24
C VAL A 76 2.21 -0.83 6.69
N ALA A 77 1.16 -0.04 6.53
CA ALA A 77 1.23 1.31 5.99
C ALA A 77 0.51 2.32 6.88
N HIS A 78 0.96 3.58 6.84
CA HIS A 78 0.34 4.70 7.52
C HIS A 78 -0.33 5.61 6.50
N CYS A 79 -1.64 5.79 6.63
CA CYS A 79 -2.49 6.34 5.57
C CYS A 79 -2.26 7.83 5.28
N GLN A 80 -1.85 8.61 6.28
CA GLN A 80 -1.71 10.07 6.11
C GLN A 80 -0.41 10.47 5.41
N ASN A 81 0.69 9.84 5.78
CA ASN A 81 2.04 10.17 5.29
C ASN A 81 2.61 9.12 4.32
N LYS A 82 1.81 8.08 4.01
CA LYS A 82 2.12 7.06 3.01
C LYS A 82 3.44 6.33 3.28
N LEU A 83 3.81 6.21 4.56
CA LEU A 83 4.92 5.37 4.98
C LEU A 83 4.47 3.92 5.01
N TYR A 84 5.33 3.00 4.62
CA TYR A 84 5.05 1.58 4.68
C TYR A 84 6.28 0.74 5.01
N GLN A 85 6.03 -0.50 5.43
CA GLN A 85 7.05 -1.49 5.72
C GLN A 85 6.52 -2.87 5.32
N ASN A 86 7.37 -3.65 4.66
CA ASN A 86 7.11 -5.06 4.37
C ASN A 86 7.61 -5.89 5.54
N VAL A 87 6.74 -6.71 6.12
CA VAL A 87 7.09 -7.48 7.34
C VAL A 87 7.11 -8.99 7.10
N LYS A 88 6.44 -9.46 6.05
CA LYS A 88 6.38 -10.88 5.69
C LYS A 88 6.21 -11.06 4.20
N THR A 89 6.77 -12.13 3.65
CA THR A 89 6.49 -12.55 2.27
C THR A 89 6.06 -14.01 2.21
N LEU A 90 5.21 -14.29 1.24
CA LEU A 90 4.82 -15.64 0.84
C LEU A 90 5.23 -15.84 -0.61
N ARG A 91 5.87 -16.99 -0.86
CA ARG A 91 6.01 -17.52 -2.21
C ARG A 91 4.80 -18.40 -2.48
N LEU A 92 4.08 -18.10 -3.55
CA LEU A 92 2.90 -18.85 -3.96
C LEU A 92 3.25 -19.69 -5.19
N ASN A 93 2.67 -20.88 -5.30
CA ASN A 93 2.71 -21.63 -6.57
C ASN A 93 1.69 -21.05 -7.57
N THR A 94 1.64 -21.62 -8.77
CA THR A 94 0.72 -21.20 -9.85
C THR A 94 -0.75 -21.33 -9.46
N SER A 95 -1.09 -22.26 -8.57
CA SER A 95 -2.44 -22.43 -8.00
C SER A 95 -2.75 -21.45 -6.86
N GLY A 96 -1.81 -20.57 -6.47
CA GLY A 96 -1.97 -19.61 -5.37
C GLY A 96 -1.77 -20.21 -3.97
N GLN A 97 -1.29 -21.43 -3.85
CA GLN A 97 -0.99 -22.05 -2.56
C GLN A 97 0.36 -21.57 -2.03
N VAL A 98 0.44 -21.37 -0.71
CA VAL A 98 1.69 -20.98 -0.04
C VAL A 98 2.67 -22.16 -0.05
N VAL A 99 3.83 -21.96 -0.68
CA VAL A 99 4.91 -22.96 -0.72
C VAL A 99 6.11 -22.57 0.14
N ALA A 100 6.24 -21.29 0.48
CA ALA A 100 7.23 -20.82 1.43
C ALA A 100 6.76 -19.50 2.06
N SER A 101 7.20 -19.25 3.30
CA SER A 101 7.00 -17.98 3.97
C SER A 101 8.29 -17.53 4.66
N SER A 102 8.59 -16.25 4.61
CA SER A 102 9.71 -15.69 5.37
C SER A 102 9.36 -14.32 5.94
N ASP A 103 9.96 -14.03 7.08
CA ASP A 103 9.87 -12.73 7.71
C ASP A 103 10.81 -11.75 7.01
N ILE A 104 10.35 -10.53 6.81
CA ILE A 104 11.13 -9.47 6.19
C ILE A 104 11.43 -8.40 7.23
N LYS A 105 12.71 -8.03 7.32
CA LYS A 105 13.15 -6.88 8.09
C LYS A 105 13.44 -5.73 7.13
N SER A 106 12.39 -5.10 6.59
CA SER A 106 12.55 -3.95 5.69
C SER A 106 12.62 -2.65 6.49
N ASN A 107 13.29 -1.64 5.94
CA ASN A 107 13.19 -0.28 6.47
C ASN A 107 11.80 0.31 6.18
N ILE A 108 11.38 1.27 7.00
CA ILE A 108 10.21 2.09 6.73
C ILE A 108 10.52 2.96 5.51
N THR A 109 9.67 2.89 4.50
CA THR A 109 9.85 3.57 3.22
C THR A 109 8.65 4.48 2.95
N GLN A 110 8.87 5.66 2.40
CA GLN A 110 7.79 6.50 1.90
C GLN A 110 7.39 6.05 0.50
N ALA A 111 6.11 5.78 0.26
CA ALA A 111 5.62 5.51 -1.08
C ALA A 111 5.78 6.77 -1.95
N ARG A 112 6.35 6.60 -3.14
CA ARG A 112 6.54 7.70 -4.10
C ARG A 112 5.27 7.90 -4.91
N TYR A 113 4.90 9.15 -5.12
CA TYR A 113 3.75 9.48 -5.96
C TYR A 113 3.96 8.99 -7.40
N GLY A 114 2.89 8.49 -8.04
CA GLY A 114 2.95 7.91 -9.39
C GLY A 114 3.46 6.47 -9.47
N TYR A 115 3.83 5.85 -8.34
CA TYR A 115 4.26 4.45 -8.31
C TYR A 115 3.14 3.53 -7.82
N SER A 116 3.15 2.27 -8.29
CA SER A 116 2.13 1.27 -7.96
C SER A 116 1.87 1.11 -6.45
N MET A 117 2.90 1.24 -5.61
CA MET A 117 2.76 1.13 -4.16
C MET A 117 1.91 2.26 -3.55
N MET A 118 1.96 3.47 -4.10
CA MET A 118 1.11 4.57 -3.63
C MET A 118 -0.36 4.22 -3.87
N THR A 119 -0.70 3.79 -5.09
CA THR A 119 -2.06 3.37 -5.47
C THR A 119 -2.57 2.22 -4.60
N VAL A 120 -1.70 1.26 -4.28
CA VAL A 120 -2.03 0.13 -3.39
C VAL A 120 -2.35 0.62 -1.98
N ILE A 121 -1.51 1.50 -1.41
CA ILE A 121 -1.73 2.08 -0.08
C ILE A 121 -2.99 2.94 -0.06
N ASP A 122 -3.22 3.76 -1.07
CA ASP A 122 -4.42 4.60 -1.19
C ASP A 122 -5.68 3.74 -1.23
N THR A 123 -5.67 2.67 -2.02
CA THR A 123 -6.78 1.71 -2.10
C THR A 123 -7.00 0.99 -0.76
N ALA A 124 -5.92 0.56 -0.09
CA ALA A 124 -6.01 -0.06 1.23
C ALA A 124 -6.58 0.89 2.28
N CYS A 125 -6.16 2.16 2.25
CA CYS A 125 -6.58 3.20 3.17
C CYS A 125 -8.01 3.66 2.91
N GLY A 126 -8.43 3.75 1.65
CA GLY A 126 -9.72 4.26 1.19
C GLY A 126 -10.92 3.31 1.33
N ASN A 127 -10.70 2.07 1.82
CA ASN A 127 -11.66 0.96 1.86
C ASN A 127 -11.90 0.30 0.48
N VAL A 128 -11.59 -1.01 0.42
CA VAL A 128 -12.20 -1.99 -0.51
C VAL A 128 -13.63 -2.37 -0.05
N ALA A 129 -14.24 -1.56 0.81
CA ALA A 129 -15.57 -1.77 1.35
C ALA A 129 -16.57 -0.84 0.63
N SER A 130 -16.88 -1.14 -0.64
CA SER A 130 -18.25 -1.10 -1.19
C SER A 130 -18.32 -1.17 -2.72
N ASP A 131 -17.26 -0.86 -3.48
CA ASP A 131 -17.29 -0.98 -4.94
C ASP A 131 -15.85 -0.92 -5.51
N PRO A 132 -15.37 -1.90 -6.29
CA PRO A 132 -14.07 -1.79 -6.98
C PRO A 132 -13.98 -0.55 -7.91
N ASN A 133 -15.09 0.03 -8.33
CA ASN A 133 -15.09 1.27 -9.12
C ASN A 133 -14.90 2.54 -8.28
N ALA A 134 -15.26 2.54 -6.99
CA ALA A 134 -15.16 3.73 -6.15
C ALA A 134 -13.70 4.13 -5.84
N ALA A 135 -12.81 3.15 -5.64
CA ALA A 135 -11.39 3.40 -5.41
C ALA A 135 -10.69 3.97 -6.66
N ILE A 136 -11.08 3.50 -7.85
CA ILE A 136 -10.58 4.03 -9.12
C ILE A 136 -11.08 5.47 -9.32
N VAL A 137 -12.36 5.74 -9.07
CA VAL A 137 -12.96 7.08 -9.21
C VAL A 137 -12.36 8.07 -8.21
N GLN A 138 -12.15 7.69 -6.95
CA GLN A 138 -11.55 8.57 -5.94
C GLN A 138 -10.09 8.92 -6.29
N THR A 139 -9.30 7.93 -6.70
CA THR A 139 -7.90 8.14 -7.12
C THR A 139 -7.84 9.00 -8.38
N GLN A 140 -8.74 8.78 -9.35
CA GLN A 140 -8.85 9.63 -10.54
C GLN A 140 -9.27 11.06 -10.21
N LEU A 141 -10.18 11.26 -9.26
CA LEU A 141 -10.58 12.59 -8.79
C LEU A 141 -9.41 13.34 -8.15
N GLU A 142 -8.63 12.68 -7.30
CA GLU A 142 -7.47 13.30 -6.66
C GLU A 142 -6.35 13.62 -7.68
N MET A 143 -6.13 12.74 -8.67
CA MET A 143 -5.22 13.02 -9.79
C MET A 143 -5.69 14.19 -10.65
N LEU A 144 -7.00 14.27 -10.95
CA LEU A 144 -7.61 15.37 -11.70
C LEU A 144 -7.55 16.69 -10.93
N GLN A 145 -7.76 16.67 -9.62
CA GLN A 145 -7.67 17.87 -8.78
C GLN A 145 -6.24 18.40 -8.72
N ARG A 146 -5.23 17.54 -8.53
CA ARG A 146 -3.83 17.98 -8.57
C ARG A 146 -3.38 18.45 -9.95
N ALA A 147 -3.84 17.81 -11.02
CA ALA A 147 -3.56 18.29 -12.38
C ALA A 147 -4.14 19.70 -12.62
N ARG A 148 -5.31 20.01 -12.04
CA ARG A 148 -5.88 21.36 -12.07
C ARG A 148 -5.04 22.36 -11.27
N GLU A 149 -4.54 21.97 -10.10
CA GLU A 149 -3.67 22.82 -9.28
C GLU A 149 -2.34 23.11 -10.00
N THR A 150 -1.70 22.11 -10.59
CA THR A 150 -0.47 22.28 -11.38
C THR A 150 -0.70 23.16 -12.62
N ASN A 151 -1.82 22.99 -13.31
CA ASN A 151 -2.16 23.86 -14.45
C ASN A 151 -2.42 25.31 -14.01
N ALA A 152 -3.08 25.51 -12.87
CA ALA A 152 -3.30 26.85 -12.30
C ALA A 152 -1.98 27.52 -11.92
N GLU A 153 -1.02 26.77 -11.36
CA GLU A 153 0.31 27.25 -11.04
C GLU A 153 1.12 27.62 -12.30
N MET A 154 1.06 26.80 -13.35
CA MET A 154 1.69 27.14 -14.64
C MET A 154 1.07 28.40 -15.28
N ILE A 155 -0.25 28.55 -15.22
CA ILE A 155 -0.93 29.74 -15.74
C ILE A 155 -0.50 30.99 -14.96
N ASN A 156 -0.45 30.92 -13.63
CA ASN A 156 0.00 32.03 -12.81
C ASN A 156 1.48 32.37 -13.06
N ASN A 157 2.34 31.38 -13.23
CA ASN A 157 3.75 31.62 -13.54
C ASN A 157 3.93 32.22 -14.95
N ALA A 158 3.18 31.76 -15.95
CA ALA A 158 3.18 32.33 -17.28
C ALA A 158 2.64 33.78 -17.29
N PHE A 159 1.61 34.05 -16.50
CA PHE A 159 1.05 35.39 -16.33
C PHE A 159 2.04 36.34 -15.65
N ASN A 160 2.68 35.91 -14.57
CA ASN A 160 3.70 36.70 -13.88
C ASN A 160 4.92 36.96 -14.77
N ALA A 161 5.38 35.96 -15.53
CA ALA A 161 6.45 36.11 -16.51
C ALA A 161 6.07 37.11 -17.62
N ALA A 162 4.83 37.04 -18.13
CA ALA A 162 4.35 38.00 -19.13
C ALA A 162 4.29 39.44 -18.56
N VAL A 163 3.85 39.62 -17.31
CA VAL A 163 3.83 40.93 -16.64
C VAL A 163 5.25 41.50 -16.43
N GLU A 164 6.25 40.66 -16.19
CA GLU A 164 7.65 41.11 -16.11
C GLU A 164 8.24 41.51 -17.48
N MET A 165 7.74 40.96 -18.59
CA MET A 165 8.18 41.35 -19.94
C MET A 165 7.64 42.73 -20.40
N PHE A 166 6.65 43.30 -19.69
CA PHE A 166 6.08 44.63 -19.95
C PHE A 166 6.57 45.71 -18.98
N LYS A 167 7.59 45.41 -18.17
CA LYS A 167 8.36 46.39 -17.39
C LYS A 167 9.66 46.74 -18.10
#